data_AF-A0A1R1FPY2-F1
#
_entry.id   AF-A0A1R1FPY2-F1
#
_cell.length_a   1.000
_cell.length_b   1.000
_cell.length_c   1.000
_cell.angle_alpha   90.00
_cell.angle_beta   90.00
_cell.angle_gamma   90.00
#
_symmetry.space_group_name_H-M   'P 1'
#
loop_
_entity.id
_entity.type
_entity.pdbx_description
1 polymer ?
#
loop_
_entity_poly.entity_id
_entity_poly.type
_entity_poly.pdbx_seq_one_letter_code
_entity_poly.pdbx_strand_id
1 'polypeptide(L)'
;MTQQQYQQCIDACLECMNACNVCYISSLKEYDLAMLRDCIRLNRECAEICSFAAQAMTRGSDFIAEICELCVKACEACAAECGKHHHDHCQACAEACRRCAEACRLMAAVA
;
A
#
# COMPACT_ATOMS: atom_id res chain seq x y z
N MET A 1 16.97 2.84 13.28
CA MET A 1 16.02 1.69 13.31
C MET A 1 16.79 0.38 13.37
N THR A 2 16.18 -0.67 13.90
CA THR A 2 16.77 -2.01 13.90
C THR A 2 16.52 -2.72 12.56
N GLN A 3 17.35 -3.69 12.19
CA GLN A 3 17.17 -4.51 11.00
C GLN A 3 15.80 -5.23 11.00
N GLN A 4 15.32 -5.63 12.18
CA GLN A 4 14.03 -6.28 12.36
C GLN A 4 12.84 -5.34 12.07
N GLN A 5 12.93 -4.06 12.47
CA GLN A 5 11.90 -3.06 12.18
C GLN A 5 11.77 -2.80 10.67
N TYR A 6 12.91 -2.71 9.97
CA TYR A 6 12.89 -2.61 8.51
C TYR A 6 12.28 -3.82 7.85
N GLN A 7 12.63 -5.03 8.28
CA GLN A 7 12.07 -6.24 7.68
C GLN A 7 10.54 -6.28 7.81
N GLN A 8 10.00 -5.96 8.98
CA GLN A 8 8.55 -5.91 9.20
C GLN A 8 7.84 -4.91 8.27
N CYS A 9 8.42 -3.72 8.08
CA CYS A 9 7.83 -2.72 7.19
C CYS A 9 7.99 -3.11 5.71
N ILE A 10 9.11 -3.73 5.33
CA ILE A 10 9.33 -4.28 3.98
C ILE A 10 8.27 -5.33 3.67
N ASP A 11 8.05 -6.28 4.57
CA ASP A 11 7.08 -7.35 4.39
C ASP A 11 5.67 -6.78 4.23
N ALA A 12 5.27 -5.83 5.08
CA ALA A 12 3.98 -5.15 4.98
C ALA A 12 3.80 -4.39 3.64
N CYS A 13 4.85 -3.70 3.16
CA CYS A 13 4.86 -3.04 1.86
C CYS A 13 4.67 -4.03 0.71
N LEU A 14 5.38 -5.16 0.73
CA LEU A 14 5.30 -6.17 -0.33
C LEU A 14 3.95 -6.91 -0.32
N GLU A 15 3.40 -7.21 0.86
CA GLU A 15 2.05 -7.75 1.00
C GLU A 15 1.00 -6.78 0.44
N CYS A 16 1.10 -5.50 0.81
CA CYS A 16 0.19 -4.47 0.31
C CYS A 16 0.30 -4.29 -1.21
N MET A 17 1.51 -4.26 -1.76
CA MET A 17 1.74 -4.22 -3.21
C MET A 17 1.03 -5.38 -3.93
N ASN A 18 1.18 -6.60 -3.40
CA ASN A 18 0.54 -7.78 -3.98
C ASN A 18 -0.99 -7.68 -3.89
N ALA A 19 -1.54 -7.29 -2.74
CA ALA A 19 -2.97 -7.13 -2.54
C ALA A 19 -3.57 -6.06 -3.48
N CYS A 20 -2.90 -4.92 -3.63
CA CYS A 20 -3.27 -3.87 -4.57
C CYS A 20 -3.28 -4.37 -6.01
N ASN A 21 -2.24 -5.11 -6.45
CA ASN A 21 -2.19 -5.67 -7.80
C ASN A 21 -3.30 -6.70 -8.06
N VAL A 22 -3.60 -7.55 -7.08
CA VAL A 22 -4.72 -8.50 -7.14
C VAL A 22 -6.05 -7.76 -7.22
N CYS A 23 -6.26 -6.74 -6.38
CA CYS A 23 -7.48 -5.92 -6.41
C CYS A 23 -7.61 -5.16 -7.73
N TYR A 24 -6.53 -4.60 -8.27
CA TYR A 24 -6.49 -3.92 -9.56
C TYR A 24 -7.00 -4.82 -10.69
N ILE A 25 -6.42 -6.00 -10.85
CA ILE A 25 -6.81 -6.91 -11.94
C ILE A 25 -8.18 -7.54 -11.72
N SER A 26 -8.62 -7.71 -10.47
CA SER A 26 -9.94 -8.24 -10.14
C SER A 26 -11.03 -7.21 -10.43
N SER A 27 -10.81 -5.96 -10.02
CA SER A 27 -11.72 -4.84 -10.29
C SER A 27 -11.94 -4.60 -11.78
N LEU A 28 -10.90 -4.83 -12.60
CA LEU A 28 -11.00 -4.73 -14.07
C LEU A 28 -11.91 -5.80 -14.71
N LYS A 29 -12.27 -6.86 -13.98
CA LYS A 29 -13.15 -7.95 -14.44
C LYS A 29 -14.60 -7.78 -13.99
N GLU A 30 -14.87 -6.83 -13.09
CA GLU A 30 -16.20 -6.56 -12.58
C GLU A 30 -17.06 -5.86 -13.62
N TYR A 31 -18.39 -6.06 -13.54
CA TYR A 31 -19.32 -5.48 -14.51
C TYR A 31 -19.46 -3.96 -14.36
N ASP A 32 -19.45 -3.44 -13.12
CA ASP A 32 -19.62 -2.02 -12.84
C ASP A 32 -18.28 -1.30 -12.66
N LEU A 33 -17.52 -1.23 -13.76
CA LEU A 33 -16.21 -0.56 -13.81
C LEU A 33 -16.29 0.93 -13.47
N ALA A 34 -17.44 1.58 -13.68
CA ALA A 34 -17.60 3.00 -13.42
C ALA A 34 -17.45 3.31 -11.93
N MET A 35 -18.02 2.46 -11.07
CA MET A 35 -17.92 2.57 -9.62
C MET A 35 -16.52 2.25 -9.08
N LEU A 36 -15.71 1.49 -9.83
CA LEU A 36 -14.38 1.02 -9.42
C LEU A 36 -13.22 1.86 -9.98
N ARG A 37 -13.48 2.92 -10.75
CA ARG A 37 -12.42 3.70 -11.44
C ARG A 37 -11.36 4.23 -10.47
N ASP A 38 -11.79 4.83 -9.36
CA ASP A 38 -10.86 5.35 -8.36
C ASP A 38 -10.14 4.25 -7.60
N CYS A 39 -10.83 3.14 -7.31
CA CYS A 39 -10.23 1.94 -6.71
C CYS A 39 -9.10 1.40 -7.60
N ILE A 40 -9.35 1.24 -8.91
CA ILE A 40 -8.35 0.78 -9.89
C ILE A 40 -7.15 1.74 -9.95
N ARG A 41 -7.41 3.04 -10.04
CA ARG A 41 -6.35 4.07 -10.09
C ARG A 41 -5.49 4.05 -8.83
N LEU A 42 -6.11 4.04 -7.65
CA LEU A 42 -5.40 4.08 -6.37
C LEU A 42 -4.68 2.76 -6.08
N ASN A 43 -5.23 1.61 -6.44
CA ASN A 43 -4.53 0.32 -6.34
C ASN A 43 -3.22 0.35 -7.11
N ARG A 44 -3.23 0.87 -8.34
CA ARG A 44 -2.02 0.94 -9.17
C ARG A 44 -0.96 1.84 -8.56
N GLU A 45 -1.37 3.02 -8.11
CA GLU A 45 -0.48 3.99 -7.47
C GLU A 45 0.12 3.43 -6.16
N CYS A 46 -0.74 2.86 -5.31
CA CYS A 46 -0.34 2.30 -4.02
C CYS A 46 0.65 1.13 -4.20
N ALA A 47 0.44 0.26 -5.20
CA ALA A 47 1.34 -0.85 -5.46
C ALA A 47 2.78 -0.38 -5.81
N GLU A 48 2.90 0.63 -6.68
CA GLU A 48 4.21 1.17 -7.07
C GLU A 48 4.92 1.87 -5.91
N ILE A 49 4.19 2.68 -5.14
CA ILE A 49 4.76 3.37 -3.97
C ILE A 49 5.19 2.38 -2.89
N CYS A 50 4.39 1.34 -2.60
CA CYS A 50 4.76 0.29 -1.65
C CYS A 50 6.02 -0.45 -2.11
N SER A 51 6.12 -0.80 -3.39
CA SER A 51 7.33 -1.41 -3.97
C SER A 51 8.56 -0.51 -3.80
N PHE A 52 8.40 0.79 -4.08
CA PHE A 52 9.49 1.74 -3.94
C PHE A 52 9.95 1.89 -2.49
N ALA A 53 9.01 1.96 -1.53
CA ALA A 53 9.32 2.02 -0.10
C ALA A 53 10.07 0.76 0.39
N ALA A 54 9.60 -0.43 0.00
CA ALA A 54 10.29 -1.69 0.31
C ALA A 54 11.74 -1.67 -0.20
N GLN A 55 11.93 -1.30 -1.46
CA GLN A 55 13.25 -1.24 -2.08
C GLN A 55 14.15 -0.14 -1.50
N ALA A 56 13.59 0.97 -1.02
CA ALA A 56 14.34 2.02 -0.33
C ALA A 56 14.90 1.51 1.01
N MET A 57 14.07 0.79 1.78
CA MET A 57 14.48 0.16 3.04
C MET A 57 15.50 -0.96 2.83
N THR A 58 15.18 -1.94 1.96
CA THR A 58 16.10 -2.48 0.93
C THR A 58 17.57 -2.13 1.03
N ARG A 59 17.86 -0.99 0.39
CA ARG A 59 19.21 -0.49 0.14
C ARG A 59 19.71 0.46 1.24
N GLY A 60 18.92 0.70 2.30
CA GLY A 60 19.23 1.65 3.35
C GLY A 60 19.30 3.10 2.84
N SER A 61 18.30 3.54 2.07
CA SER A 61 18.27 4.91 1.53
C SER A 61 18.24 5.98 2.62
N ASP A 62 18.91 7.11 2.39
CA ASP A 62 18.84 8.29 3.27
C ASP A 62 17.45 8.94 3.33
N PHE A 63 16.56 8.63 2.37
CA PHE A 63 15.22 9.23 2.23
C PHE A 63 14.08 8.31 2.73
N ILE A 64 14.38 7.33 3.59
CA ILE A 64 13.38 6.35 4.05
C ILE A 64 12.20 7.06 4.72
N ALA A 65 12.43 8.10 5.51
CA ALA A 65 11.36 8.78 6.25
C ALA A 65 10.33 9.41 5.30
N GLU A 66 10.79 10.19 4.32
CA GLU A 66 9.94 10.86 3.33
C GLU A 66 9.25 9.87 2.39
N ILE A 67 9.95 8.81 1.99
CA ILE A 67 9.38 7.75 1.15
C ILE A 67 8.28 7.00 1.90
N CYS A 68 8.51 6.66 3.17
CA CYS A 68 7.50 6.03 4.01
C CYS A 68 6.31 6.96 4.29
N GLU A 69 6.53 8.27 4.45
CA GLU A 69 5.43 9.24 4.58
C GLU A 69 4.54 9.28 3.32
N LEU A 70 5.14 9.24 2.13
CA LEU A 70 4.40 9.11 0.88
C LEU A 70 3.63 7.78 0.82
N CYS A 71 4.27 6.69 1.25
CA CYS A 71 3.64 5.37 1.31
C CYS A 71 2.41 5.36 2.24
N VAL A 72 2.49 6.00 3.40
CA VAL A 72 1.34 6.19 4.30
C VAL A 72 0.18 6.87 3.58
N LYS A 73 0.43 8.01 2.91
CA LYS A 73 -0.61 8.78 2.19
C LYS A 73 -1.28 7.93 1.11
N ALA A 74 -0.50 7.18 0.33
CA ALA A 74 -1.01 6.31 -0.71
C ALA A 74 -1.84 5.15 -0.15
N CYS A 75 -1.34 4.49 0.89
CA CYS A 75 -2.02 3.38 1.56
C CYS A 75 -3.35 3.82 2.18
N GLU A 76 -3.40 4.98 2.85
CA GLU A 76 -4.63 5.49 3.45
C GLU A 76 -5.68 5.85 2.40
N ALA A 77 -5.28 6.50 1.32
CA ALA A 77 -6.18 6.82 0.21
C ALA A 77 -6.73 5.53 -0.44
N CYS A 78 -5.86 4.55 -0.69
CA CYS A 78 -6.25 3.26 -1.25
C CYS A 78 -7.17 2.49 -0.30
N ALA A 79 -6.86 2.43 0.99
CA ALA A 79 -7.69 1.76 2.00
C ALA A 79 -9.08 2.38 2.11
N ALA A 80 -9.16 3.72 2.10
CA ALA A 80 -10.43 4.44 2.18
C ALA A 80 -11.30 4.20 0.94
N GLU A 81 -10.70 4.13 -0.25
CA GLU A 81 -11.43 3.85 -1.48
C GLU A 81 -11.85 2.38 -1.57
N CYS A 82 -10.92 1.44 -1.41
CA CYS A 82 -11.20 0.01 -1.43
C CYS A 82 -12.25 -0.38 -0.37
N GLY A 83 -12.23 0.27 0.80
CA GLY A 83 -13.20 0.01 1.87
C GLY A 83 -14.65 0.35 1.54
N LYS A 84 -14.92 1.15 0.50
CA LYS A 84 -16.28 1.47 0.03
C LYS A 84 -16.95 0.33 -0.72
N HIS A 85 -16.18 -0.65 -1.19
CA HIS A 85 -16.63 -1.67 -2.12
C HIS A 85 -16.77 -3.02 -1.41
N HIS A 86 -17.91 -3.70 -1.56
CA HIS A 86 -18.18 -4.97 -0.86
C HIS A 86 -17.53 -6.21 -1.49
N HIS A 87 -16.69 -6.05 -2.51
CA HIS A 87 -15.96 -7.18 -3.10
C HIS A 87 -14.86 -7.68 -2.15
N ASP A 88 -14.72 -9.00 -2.03
CA ASP A 88 -13.72 -9.63 -1.15
C ASP A 88 -12.30 -9.13 -1.46
N HIS A 89 -11.96 -8.95 -2.74
CA HIS A 89 -10.66 -8.44 -3.15
C HIS A 89 -10.41 -6.99 -2.70
N CYS A 90 -11.45 -6.15 -2.68
CA CYS A 90 -11.37 -4.78 -2.18
C CYS A 90 -11.20 -4.74 -0.67
N GLN A 91 -11.94 -5.58 0.07
CA GLN A 91 -11.83 -5.63 1.53
C GLN A 91 -10.46 -6.12 1.99
N ALA A 92 -9.95 -7.19 1.36
CA ALA A 92 -8.60 -7.69 1.61
C ALA A 92 -7.52 -6.63 1.29
N CYS A 93 -7.67 -5.91 0.18
CA CYS A 93 -6.76 -4.83 -0.18
C CYS A 93 -6.79 -3.68 0.84
N ALA A 94 -7.99 -3.28 1.28
CA ALA A 94 -8.14 -2.22 2.26
C ALA A 94 -7.48 -2.57 3.60
N GLU A 95 -7.57 -3.83 4.03
CA GLU A 95 -6.89 -4.31 5.24
C GLU A 95 -5.37 -4.29 5.11
N ALA A 96 -4.83 -4.82 4.00
CA ALA A 96 -3.39 -4.81 3.73
C ALA A 96 -2.83 -3.37 3.68
N CYS A 97 -3.57 -2.45 3.05
CA CYS A 97 -3.21 -1.03 3.01
C CYS A 97 -3.17 -0.40 4.42
N ARG A 98 -4.14 -0.70 5.29
CA ARG A 98 -4.13 -0.20 6.67
C ARG A 98 -2.93 -0.69 7.46
N ARG A 99 -2.60 -1.98 7.36
CA ARG A 99 -1.41 -2.56 8.01
C ARG A 99 -0.11 -1.93 7.51
N CYS A 100 0.00 -1.73 6.19
CA CYS A 100 1.16 -1.08 5.58
C CYS A 100 1.30 0.39 6.02
N ALA A 101 0.21 1.14 6.08
CA ALA A 101 0.21 2.52 6.56
C ALA A 101 0.69 2.62 8.02
N GLU A 102 0.30 1.69 8.89
CA GLU A 102 0.77 1.63 10.27
C GLU A 102 2.28 1.35 10.35
N ALA A 103 2.77 0.35 9.61
CA ALA A 103 4.20 0.04 9.57
C ALA A 103 5.04 1.21 9.03
N CYS A 104 4.61 1.82 7.92
CA CYS A 104 5.31 2.96 7.32
C CYS A 104 5.30 4.21 8.22
N ARG A 105 4.25 4.43 9.03
CA ARG A 105 4.21 5.53 10.00
C ARG A 105 5.35 5.44 11.02
N LEU A 106 5.65 4.23 11.48
CA LEU A 106 6.77 4.01 12.41
C LEU A 106 8.11 4.35 11.77
N MET A 107 8.27 4.14 10.45
CA MET A 107 9.50 4.48 9.73
C MET A 107 9.60 6.00 9.46
N ALA A 108 8.47 6.63 9.14
CA ALA A 108 8.39 8.07 8.86
C ALA A 108 8.62 8.94 10.10
N ALA A 109 8.30 8.44 11.30
CA ALA A 109 8.45 9.19 12.56
C ALA A 109 9.90 9.31 13.08
N VAL A 110 10.90 8.83 12.33
CA VAL A 110 12.32 8.75 12.76
C VAL A 110 13.21 9.74 11.98
N ALA A 111 12.64 10.85 11.49
CA ALA A 111 13.42 11.97 10.97
C ALA A 111 14.02 12.83 12.09
#